data_AF-A0A163MAQ0-F1
#
_entry.id   AF-A0A163MAQ0-F1
#
_cell.length_a   1.000
_cell.length_b   1.000
_cell.length_c   1.000
_cell.angle_alpha   90.00
_cell.angle_beta   90.00
_cell.angle_gamma   90.00
#
_symmetry.space_group_name_H-M   'P 1'
#
loop_
_entity.id
_entity.type
_entity.pdbx_description
1 polymer ?
#
loop_
_entity_poly.entity_id
_entity_poly.type
_entity_poly.pdbx_seq_one_letter_code
_entity_poly.pdbx_strand_id
1 'polypeptide(L)'
;MHHLTPQYRCIGKGFCGSVWTLENSEDDEHTAIKREDSEPDRSLTKDYNMHVQDLQSRPQHPPTQPLSILRCHTLLQQSDPWWQAQVHRFRAGY
;
A
#
# COMPACT_ATOMS: atom_id res chain seq x y z
N MET A 1 -3.69 31.49 1.82
CA MET A 1 -3.53 30.30 0.96
C MET A 1 -4.13 29.11 1.71
N HIS A 2 -5.24 28.55 1.25
CA HIS A 2 -5.77 27.32 1.84
C HIS A 2 -4.87 26.18 1.38
N HIS A 3 -4.03 25.64 2.26
CA HIS A 3 -3.37 24.37 2.01
C HIS A 3 -4.47 23.31 2.05
N LEU A 4 -4.96 22.89 0.87
CA LEU A 4 -5.81 21.71 0.79
C LEU A 4 -4.97 20.53 1.28
N THR A 5 -5.43 19.85 2.33
CA THR A 5 -4.81 18.60 2.78
C THR A 5 -4.77 17.64 1.59
N PRO A 6 -3.60 17.10 1.21
CA PRO A 6 -3.51 16.26 0.01
C PRO A 6 -4.44 15.05 0.13
N GLN A 7 -5.14 14.69 -0.94
CA GLN A 7 -6.08 13.56 -0.92
C GLN A 7 -5.47 12.35 -1.60
N TYR A 8 -5.95 11.16 -1.22
CA TYR A 8 -5.57 9.93 -1.93
C TYR A 8 -6.43 9.77 -3.18
N ARG A 9 -5.78 9.47 -4.31
CA ARG A 9 -6.44 9.07 -5.56
C ARG A 9 -6.31 7.57 -5.76
N CYS A 10 -7.40 6.90 -6.13
CA CYS A 10 -7.38 5.49 -6.49
C CYS A 10 -6.75 5.34 -7.88
N ILE A 11 -5.77 4.44 -8.01
CA ILE A 11 -5.04 4.15 -9.26
C ILE A 11 -5.30 2.73 -9.77
N GLY A 12 -6.03 1.91 -9.02
CA GLY A 12 -6.44 0.58 -9.44
C GLY A 12 -7.40 -0.04 -8.43
N LYS A 13 -8.40 -0.78 -8.91
CA LYS A 13 -9.36 -1.51 -8.08
C LYS A 13 -9.69 -2.85 -8.71
N GLY A 14 -9.80 -3.87 -7.88
CA GLY A 14 -10.18 -5.22 -8.29
C GLY A 14 -10.85 -5.97 -7.15
N PHE A 15 -11.07 -7.26 -7.37
CA PHE A 15 -11.77 -8.12 -6.41
C PHE A 15 -11.11 -8.15 -5.01
N CYS A 16 -9.78 -8.10 -4.99
CA CYS A 16 -8.97 -8.19 -3.78
C CYS A 16 -8.68 -6.82 -3.12
N GLY A 17 -9.31 -5.74 -3.56
CA GLY A 17 -9.11 -4.40 -2.99
C GLY A 17 -8.68 -3.34 -3.99
N SER A 18 -8.14 -2.23 -3.49
CA SER A 18 -7.76 -1.05 -4.26
C SER A 18 -6.34 -0.58 -3.94
N VAL A 19 -5.78 0.20 -4.86
CA VAL A 19 -4.46 0.80 -4.76
C VAL A 19 -4.62 2.32 -4.87
N TRP A 20 -3.98 3.04 -3.96
CA TRP A 20 -4.09 4.48 -3.81
C TRP A 20 -2.72 5.13 -3.81
N THR A 21 -2.63 6.36 -4.30
CA THR A 21 -1.43 7.21 -4.19
C THR A 21 -1.84 8.59 -3.69
N LEU A 22 -0.93 9.28 -3.02
CA LEU A 22 -1.17 10.65 -2.60
C LEU A 22 -1.12 11.58 -3.83
N GLU A 23 -2.15 12.42 -3.97
CA GLU A 23 -2.21 13.43 -5.03
C GLU A 23 -1.20 14.55 -4.73
N ASN A 24 -0.43 14.97 -5.73
CA ASN A 24 0.56 16.04 -5.65
C ASN A 24 1.62 15.86 -4.54
N SER A 25 2.06 14.62 -4.26
CA SER A 25 3.23 14.43 -3.39
C SER A 25 4.48 14.96 -4.11
N GLU A 26 5.11 15.99 -3.54
CA GLU A 26 6.41 16.50 -3.99
C GLU A 26 7.57 15.60 -3.53
N ASP A 27 7.30 14.59 -2.70
CA ASP A 27 8.29 13.59 -2.29
C ASP A 27 8.61 12.63 -3.46
N ASP A 28 9.92 12.42 -3.70
CA ASP A 28 10.46 11.49 -4.70
C ASP A 28 10.05 10.02 -4.44
N GLU A 29 9.58 9.69 -3.23
CA GLU A 29 9.00 8.39 -2.93
C GLU A 29 7.51 8.34 -3.34
N HIS A 30 7.27 7.91 -4.58
CA HIS A 30 5.93 7.56 -5.07
C HIS A 30 5.35 6.38 -4.28
N THR A 31 4.76 6.69 -3.13
CA THR A 31 4.17 5.71 -2.23
C THR A 31 2.79 5.30 -2.72
N ALA A 32 2.62 3.99 -2.92
CA ALA A 32 1.33 3.37 -3.18
C ALA A 32 0.84 2.62 -1.94
N ILE A 33 -0.45 2.74 -1.63
CA ILE A 33 -1.12 2.05 -0.53
C ILE A 33 -2.11 1.07 -1.12
N LYS A 34 -1.98 -0.21 -0.78
CA LYS A 34 -3.01 -1.20 -1.06
C LYS A 34 -3.98 -1.28 0.12
N ARG A 35 -5.27 -1.20 -0.15
CA ARG A 35 -6.36 -1.28 0.84
C ARG A 35 -7.26 -2.46 0.50
N GLU A 36 -7.69 -3.21 1.52
CA GLU A 36 -8.71 -4.24 1.37
C GLU A 36 -10.09 -3.57 1.46
N ASP A 37 -10.87 -3.66 0.37
CA ASP A 37 -12.19 -3.01 0.24
C ASP A 37 -13.36 -4.01 0.27
N SER A 38 -13.06 -5.31 0.24
CA SER A 38 -14.01 -6.42 0.14
C SER A 38 -13.90 -7.35 1.35
N GLU A 39 -14.53 -8.54 1.29
CA GLU A 39 -14.57 -9.53 2.38
C GLU A 39 -13.20 -9.68 3.10
N PRO A 40 -13.20 -9.64 4.44
CA PRO A 40 -11.97 -9.61 5.23
C PRO A 40 -11.10 -10.87 5.06
N ASP A 41 -9.81 -10.71 5.36
CA ASP A 41 -8.83 -11.77 5.71
C ASP A 41 -8.14 -12.55 4.57
N ARG A 42 -8.12 -12.10 3.31
CA ARG A 42 -7.53 -12.93 2.24
C ARG A 42 -6.42 -12.32 1.40
N SER A 43 -6.30 -11.01 1.28
CA SER A 43 -5.37 -10.43 0.31
C SER A 43 -4.16 -9.73 0.94
N LEU A 44 -4.36 -8.77 1.85
CA LEU A 44 -3.26 -7.91 2.30
C LEU A 44 -2.24 -8.63 3.17
N THR A 45 -2.70 -9.38 4.17
CA THR A 45 -1.81 -10.15 5.06
C THR A 45 -1.02 -11.19 4.28
N LYS A 46 -1.66 -11.83 3.29
CA LYS A 46 -1.01 -12.82 2.43
C LYS A 46 0.07 -12.18 1.56
N ASP A 47 -0.24 -11.06 0.91
CA ASP A 47 0.71 -10.33 0.07
C ASP A 47 1.90 -9.82 0.89
N TYR A 48 1.65 -9.29 2.09
CA TYR A 48 2.68 -8.86 3.01
C TYR A 48 3.60 -10.02 3.41
N ASN A 49 3.02 -11.15 3.82
CA ASN A 49 3.80 -12.34 4.20
C ASN A 49 4.64 -12.88 3.04
N MET A 50 4.11 -12.90 1.82
CA MET A 50 4.88 -13.26 0.63
C MET A 50 6.06 -12.33 0.39
N HIS A 51 5.87 -11.02 0.57
CA HIS A 51 6.96 -10.06 0.41
C HIS A 51 8.04 -10.22 1.49
N VAL A 52 7.64 -10.44 2.74
CA VAL A 52 8.57 -10.74 3.84
C VAL A 52 9.38 -12.01 3.54
N GLN A 53 8.72 -13.07 3.05
CA GLN A 53 9.40 -14.31 2.68
C GLN A 53 10.39 -14.11 1.52
N ASP A 54 10.02 -13.36 0.47
CA ASP A 54 10.94 -13.06 -0.63
C ASP A 54 12.19 -12.33 -0.11
N LEU A 55 12.00 -11.26 0.67
CA LEU A 55 13.10 -10.48 1.25
C LEU A 55 14.01 -11.34 2.15
N GLN A 56 13.44 -12.24 2.95
CA GLN A 56 14.20 -13.13 3.83
C GLN A 56 14.94 -14.23 3.06
N SER A 57 14.39 -14.68 1.92
CA SER A 57 15.00 -15.74 1.10
C SER A 57 16.12 -15.23 0.19
N ARG A 58 16.10 -13.95 -0.21
CA ARG A 58 17.10 -13.34 -1.13
C ARG A 58 18.57 -13.54 -0.73
N PRO A 59 18.98 -13.43 0.55
CA PRO A 59 20.37 -13.70 0.93
C PRO A 59 20.78 -15.17 0.73
N GLN A 60 19.83 -16.10 0.85
CA GLN A 60 20.06 -17.54 0.70
C GLN A 60 19.98 -17.98 -0.77
N HIS A 61 19.12 -17.32 -1.54
CA HIS A 61 18.85 -17.60 -2.94
C HIS A 61 18.85 -16.29 -3.75
N PRO A 62 20.04 -15.72 -4.03
CA PRO A 62 20.12 -14.50 -4.81
C PRO A 62 19.55 -14.75 -6.21
N PRO A 63 18.68 -13.86 -6.72
CA PRO A 63 18.08 -14.05 -8.02
C PRO A 63 19.16 -13.92 -9.11
N THR A 64 19.07 -14.77 -10.13
CA THR A 64 19.98 -14.75 -11.29
C THR A 64 19.80 -13.51 -12.17
N GLN A 65 18.72 -12.76 -11.98
CA GLN A 65 18.43 -11.50 -12.66
C GLN A 65 17.98 -10.43 -11.65
N PRO A 66 18.21 -9.14 -11.92
CA PRO A 66 17.70 -8.06 -11.09
C PRO A 66 16.18 -8.14 -10.97
N LEU A 67 15.68 -8.27 -9.74
CA LEU A 67 14.25 -8.25 -9.46
C LEU A 67 13.81 -6.84 -9.04
N SER A 68 12.96 -6.22 -9.85
CA SER A 68 12.27 -4.97 -9.50
C SER A 68 11.05 -5.27 -8.64
N ILE A 69 11.26 -5.55 -7.36
CA ILE A 69 10.15 -5.69 -6.41
C ILE A 69 9.95 -4.36 -5.70
N LEU A 70 8.71 -3.87 -5.71
CA LEU A 70 8.30 -2.71 -4.94
C LEU A 70 8.59 -2.95 -3.46
N ARG A 71 9.30 -2.02 -2.81
CA ARG A 71 9.58 -2.09 -1.38
C ARG A 71 8.25 -2.12 -0.61
N CYS A 72 7.93 -3.23 0.04
CA CYS A 72 6.80 -3.28 0.97
C CYS A 72 7.29 -2.76 2.32
N HIS A 73 6.68 -1.67 2.81
CA HIS A 73 7.12 -1.02 4.04
C HIS A 73 6.50 -1.66 5.28
N THR A 74 5.17 -1.74 5.33
CA THR A 74 4.45 -2.23 6.50
C THR A 74 3.04 -2.69 6.14
N LEU A 75 2.48 -3.58 6.97
CA LEU A 75 1.08 -3.95 6.95
C LEU A 75 0.35 -3.17 8.05
N LEU A 76 -0.61 -2.34 7.65
CA LEU A 76 -1.41 -1.54 8.58
C LEU A 76 -2.69 -2.29 8.95
N GLN A 77 -2.96 -2.34 10.25
CA GLN A 77 -4.19 -2.82 10.85
C GLN A 77 -5.23 -1.69 10.92
N GLN A 78 -6.50 -2.06 10.99
CA GLN A 78 -7.59 -1.10 11.14
C GLN A 78 -7.46 -0.26 12.42
N SER A 79 -6.86 -0.80 13.48
CA SER A 79 -6.64 -0.10 14.74
C SER A 79 -5.44 0.86 14.74
N ASP A 80 -4.65 0.92 13.67
CA ASP A 80 -3.45 1.75 13.66
C ASP A 80 -3.78 3.26 13.75
N PRO A 81 -3.13 4.03 14.64
CA PRO A 81 -3.37 5.47 14.77
C PRO A 81 -3.16 6.23 13.47
N TRP A 82 -2.17 5.83 12.68
CA TRP A 82 -1.94 6.40 11.36
C TRP A 82 -3.13 6.16 10.44
N TRP A 83 -3.66 4.93 10.38
CA TRP A 83 -4.81 4.60 9.55
C TRP A 83 -6.04 5.43 9.94
N GLN A 84 -6.33 5.54 11.24
CA GLN A 84 -7.42 6.37 11.76
C GLN A 84 -7.25 7.85 11.38
N ALA A 85 -6.01 8.35 11.38
CA ALA A 85 -5.71 9.72 10.97
C ALA A 85 -5.80 9.93 9.45
N GLN A 86 -5.62 8.89 8.62
CA GLN A 86 -5.61 9.03 7.16
C GLN A 86 -6.92 8.65 6.47
N VAL A 87 -7.76 7.81 7.08
CA VAL A 87 -8.93 7.19 6.42
C VAL A 87 -9.87 8.20 5.75
N HIS A 88 -10.03 9.39 6.35
CA HIS A 88 -10.89 10.45 5.82
C HIS A 88 -10.34 11.12 4.53
N ARG A 89 -9.06 10.92 4.21
CA ARG A 89 -8.41 11.46 3.01
C ARG A 89 -8.59 10.55 1.80
N PHE A 90 -9.10 9.33 1.98
CA PHE A 90 -9.51 8.44 0.90
C PHE A 90 -10.92 8.84 0.45
N ARG A 91 -11.07 9.30 -0.79
CA ARG A 91 -12.36 9.79 -1.31
C ARG A 91 -13.42 8.69 -1.25
N ALA A 92 -14.61 9.03 -0.76
CA ALA A 92 -15.78 8.16 -0.80
C ALA A 92 -16.28 7.97 -2.24
N GLY A 93 -16.86 6.80 -2.54
CA GLY A 93 -17.53 6.55 -3.82
C GLY A 93 -16.70 5.85 -4.91
N TYR A 94 -15.53 5.30 -4.56
CA TYR A 94 -14.74 4.45 -5.45
C TYR A 94 -14.71 3.01 -5.00
#